data_AF-A0A5C8MKI4-F1
#
_entry.id   AF-A0A5C8MKI4-F1
#
_cell.length_a   1.000
_cell.length_b   1.000
_cell.length_c   1.000
_cell.angle_alpha   90.00
_cell.angle_beta   90.00
_cell.angle_gamma   90.00
#
_symmetry.space_group_name_H-M   'P 1'
#
loop_
_entity.id
_entity.type
_entity.pdbx_description
1 polymer ?
#
loop_
_entity_poly.entity_id
_entity_poly.type
_entity_poly.pdbx_seq_one_letter_code
_entity_poly.pdbx_strand_id
1 'polypeptide(L)'
;IESVYARTLDLKDSRAIVQIDIYTKNFVKGKSLQAEVTLKDREQQFFQTVNIDQNRATLTFNIDNPNLWWTHDLGEPNLYQLSVVLKWEGEVLDTYQTEIGIRTVEVMKRDREGNPRFTFVLNGVEIFAKGANWIPIDSFLGSVPESRYRHLIQLAKEANMNMLRVWGGGIYEKDIFYQECNRQGILVWQDFMFACALYPDYNRDYMENVREEVISVIKRLRNHPCIALWCGNNENDWLYEVEHAAGKIHTPFYGEKIYHELIPELLEELDPSRPYWPSSPYGGNDHNSQEEGDRHNWQVWHGNVEPRKFGQNLGQNISVEGVSFRNYKKDRTRFCSEFGMHASANRYTLEKNLPDGTFYWGSDELAYRNKDFHHEKGLLLMEGYTGIPKNIEEYMNYSMLTQAEGLKYGMEHYRRNKPQTSGALIWQLNDCWPGTSWSMIDYYLLPKASYYYSKKFNAPLLYTLEHDPGDDLHLWVVNDRLEDVKDTLVFEVFRFNGELVYSKEFLIHVKGNASVQIASLTEAEVLQGNPAEQVVVRLKSLNKKAEENYYYLRNHKDLQLPKAKLQVKVMPEKQEVEIRT
;
A
#
# COMPACT_ATOMS: atom_id res chain seq x y z
N ILE A 1 -29.00 19.82 -8.16
CA ILE A 1 -28.64 18.81 -7.13
C ILE A 1 -27.30 19.26 -6.56
N GLU A 2 -27.20 19.47 -5.25
CA GLU A 2 -25.97 19.96 -4.62
C GLU A 2 -25.05 18.81 -4.21
N SER A 3 -25.61 17.74 -3.65
CA SER A 3 -24.85 16.55 -3.29
C SER A 3 -25.78 15.34 -3.21
N VAL A 4 -25.27 14.17 -3.58
CA VAL A 4 -25.93 12.88 -3.37
C VAL A 4 -24.95 11.99 -2.63
N TYR A 5 -25.44 11.27 -1.63
CA TYR A 5 -24.63 10.34 -0.84
C TYR A 5 -25.32 8.99 -0.75
N ALA A 6 -24.64 7.96 -1.23
CA ALA A 6 -25.05 6.58 -1.09
C ALA A 6 -24.17 5.86 -0.07
N ARG A 7 -24.78 5.13 0.86
CA ARG A 7 -24.06 4.28 1.82
C ARG A 7 -24.80 2.99 2.11
N THR A 8 -24.04 1.92 2.31
CA THR A 8 -24.55 0.67 2.89
C THR A 8 -24.76 0.88 4.38
N LEU A 9 -26.01 0.81 4.86
CA LEU A 9 -26.33 0.89 6.28
C LEU A 9 -26.17 -0.45 6.99
N ASP A 10 -26.55 -1.53 6.30
CA ASP A 10 -26.51 -2.87 6.83
C ASP A 10 -26.27 -3.87 5.69
N LEU A 11 -25.56 -4.95 6.01
CA LEU A 11 -25.31 -6.08 5.12
C LEU A 11 -25.34 -7.36 5.94
N LYS A 12 -26.48 -8.07 5.92
CA LYS A 12 -26.73 -9.29 6.69
C LYS A 12 -27.65 -10.23 5.91
N ASP A 13 -27.50 -11.54 6.12
CA ASP A 13 -28.41 -12.56 5.57
C ASP A 13 -28.66 -12.44 4.06
N SER A 14 -27.61 -12.12 3.28
CA SER A 14 -27.68 -11.86 1.84
C SER A 14 -28.61 -10.69 1.44
N ARG A 15 -28.84 -9.74 2.34
CA ARG A 15 -29.59 -8.51 2.09
C ARG A 15 -28.74 -7.29 2.42
N ALA A 16 -28.77 -6.29 1.54
CA ALA A 16 -28.20 -4.97 1.81
C ALA A 16 -29.29 -3.92 1.97
N ILE A 17 -29.07 -3.00 2.91
CA ILE A 17 -29.85 -1.78 3.06
C ILE A 17 -28.99 -0.63 2.58
N VAL A 18 -29.33 -0.02 1.44
CA VAL A 18 -28.60 1.10 0.84
C VAL A 18 -29.41 2.37 1.00
N GLN A 19 -28.88 3.35 1.71
CA GLN A 19 -29.51 4.65 1.91
C GLN A 19 -28.94 5.67 0.92
N ILE A 20 -29.83 6.44 0.31
CA ILE A 20 -29.49 7.56 -0.58
C ILE A 20 -30.01 8.85 0.06
N ASP A 21 -29.10 9.75 0.42
CA ASP A 21 -29.42 11.12 0.81
C ASP A 21 -29.19 12.07 -0.38
N ILE A 22 -30.17 12.92 -0.66
CA ILE A 22 -30.15 13.90 -1.74
C ILE A 22 -30.26 15.28 -1.11
N TYR A 23 -29.30 16.14 -1.42
CA TYR A 23 -29.26 17.53 -1.02
C TYR A 23 -29.40 18.40 -2.26
N THR A 24 -30.25 19.41 -2.17
CA THR A 24 -30.56 20.34 -3.27
C THR A 24 -30.36 21.76 -2.80
N LYS A 25 -30.13 22.68 -3.73
CA LYS A 25 -30.15 24.11 -3.45
C LYS A 25 -31.28 24.72 -4.25
N ASN A 26 -32.34 25.11 -3.56
CA ASN A 26 -33.51 25.69 -4.20
C ASN A 26 -33.43 27.23 -4.18
N PHE A 27 -33.53 27.83 -5.36
CA PHE A 27 -33.54 29.28 -5.55
C PHE A 27 -34.95 29.87 -5.62
N VAL A 28 -36.00 29.03 -5.59
CA VAL A 28 -37.40 29.43 -5.71
C VAL A 28 -38.24 28.84 -4.57
N LYS A 29 -38.87 29.69 -3.76
CA LYS A 29 -39.70 29.25 -2.62
C LYS A 29 -41.01 28.60 -3.09
N GLY A 30 -41.46 27.59 -2.33
CA GLY A 30 -42.81 27.01 -2.48
C GLY A 30 -43.00 26.05 -3.65
N LYS A 31 -41.92 25.63 -4.32
CA LYS A 31 -41.97 24.58 -5.35
C LYS A 31 -41.76 23.21 -4.71
N SER A 32 -42.65 22.27 -5.01
CA SER A 32 -42.47 20.86 -4.64
C SER A 32 -41.62 20.18 -5.71
N LEU A 33 -40.41 19.78 -5.32
CA LEU A 33 -39.50 19.04 -6.19
C LEU A 33 -39.62 17.55 -5.89
N GLN A 34 -39.39 16.74 -6.92
CA GLN A 34 -39.40 15.29 -6.82
C GLN A 34 -38.12 14.73 -7.43
N ALA A 35 -37.51 13.73 -6.81
CA ALA A 35 -36.36 13.02 -7.34
C ALA A 35 -36.76 11.59 -7.74
N GLU A 36 -36.42 11.21 -8.96
CA GLU A 36 -36.44 9.83 -9.43
C GLU A 36 -35.05 9.23 -9.26
N VAL A 37 -34.94 8.13 -8.52
CA VAL A 37 -33.68 7.51 -8.14
C VAL A 37 -33.63 6.11 -8.68
N THR A 38 -32.63 5.85 -9.52
CA THR A 38 -32.36 4.53 -10.10
C THR A 38 -31.00 4.05 -9.60
N LEU A 39 -30.95 2.79 -9.15
CA LEU A 39 -29.72 2.08 -8.84
C LEU A 39 -29.66 0.84 -9.73
N LYS A 40 -28.60 0.69 -10.53
CA LYS A 40 -28.52 -0.37 -11.53
C LYS A 40 -27.11 -0.93 -11.67
N ASP A 41 -26.95 -2.25 -11.69
CA ASP A 41 -25.72 -2.90 -12.15
C ASP A 41 -25.96 -3.63 -13.49
N ARG A 42 -25.16 -4.65 -13.80
CA ARG A 42 -25.31 -5.43 -15.04
C ARG A 42 -26.53 -6.35 -15.04
N GLU A 43 -27.06 -6.71 -13.88
CA GLU A 43 -28.05 -7.79 -13.69
C GLU A 43 -29.34 -7.32 -13.00
N GLN A 44 -29.24 -6.30 -12.15
CA GLN A 44 -30.28 -5.82 -11.26
C GLN A 44 -30.54 -4.32 -11.49
N GLN A 45 -31.79 -3.92 -11.34
CA GLN A 45 -32.21 -2.51 -11.40
C GLN A 45 -33.29 -2.24 -10.34
N PHE A 46 -33.10 -1.16 -9.61
CA PHE A 46 -34.00 -0.66 -8.58
C PHE A 46 -34.41 0.77 -8.90
N PHE A 47 -35.66 1.11 -8.63
CA PHE A 47 -36.22 2.44 -8.89
C PHE A 47 -37.12 2.87 -7.74
N GLN A 48 -36.96 4.11 -7.29
CA GLN A 48 -37.85 4.75 -6.33
C GLN A 48 -38.00 6.24 -6.67
N THR A 49 -39.09 6.83 -6.19
CA THR A 49 -39.37 8.26 -6.30
C THR A 49 -39.53 8.84 -4.90
N VAL A 50 -38.97 10.02 -4.65
CA VAL A 50 -39.06 10.71 -3.36
C VAL A 50 -39.30 12.20 -3.55
N ASN A 51 -40.10 12.81 -2.68
CA ASN A 51 -40.28 14.26 -2.69
C ASN A 51 -39.13 14.93 -1.91
N ILE A 52 -38.67 16.07 -2.40
CA ILE A 52 -37.68 16.90 -1.69
C ILE A 52 -38.41 17.78 -0.67
N ASP A 53 -38.06 17.66 0.60
CA ASP A 53 -38.55 18.50 1.68
C ASP A 53 -37.40 19.31 2.30
N GLN A 54 -37.61 20.62 2.49
CA GLN A 54 -36.59 21.54 3.01
C GLN A 54 -35.19 21.33 2.40
N ASN A 55 -35.13 21.21 1.06
CA ASN A 55 -33.91 20.98 0.29
C ASN A 55 -33.23 19.62 0.47
N ARG A 56 -33.83 18.67 1.19
CA ARG A 56 -33.30 17.32 1.42
C ARG A 56 -34.31 16.24 1.04
N ALA A 57 -33.83 15.08 0.63
CA ALA A 57 -34.61 13.85 0.65
C ALA A 57 -33.73 12.68 1.07
N THR A 58 -34.37 11.67 1.64
CA THR A 58 -33.73 10.43 2.06
C THR A 58 -34.61 9.28 1.65
N LEU A 59 -34.04 8.27 0.99
CA LEU A 59 -34.72 7.02 0.67
C LEU A 59 -33.79 5.82 0.92
N THR A 60 -34.38 4.63 0.96
CA THR A 60 -33.67 3.38 1.23
C THR A 60 -34.08 2.30 0.25
N PHE A 61 -33.09 1.64 -0.35
CA PHE A 61 -33.27 0.41 -1.12
C PHE A 61 -32.96 -0.80 -0.24
N ASN A 62 -33.89 -1.75 -0.18
CA ASN A 62 -33.65 -3.08 0.36
C ASN A 62 -33.34 -4.01 -0.82
N ILE A 63 -32.10 -4.48 -0.90
CA ILE A 63 -31.59 -5.26 -2.03
C ILE A 63 -31.33 -6.68 -1.55
N ASP A 64 -32.11 -7.62 -2.06
CA ASP A 64 -31.90 -9.05 -1.82
C ASP A 64 -30.84 -9.58 -2.79
N ASN A 65 -29.90 -10.38 -2.28
CA ASN A 65 -28.74 -10.92 -2.98
C ASN A 65 -27.96 -9.84 -3.76
N PRO A 66 -27.43 -8.81 -3.07
CA PRO A 66 -26.68 -7.74 -3.71
C PRO A 66 -25.37 -8.28 -4.29
N ASN A 67 -25.04 -7.87 -5.52
CA ASN A 67 -23.68 -8.00 -6.05
C ASN A 67 -22.73 -7.08 -5.28
N LEU A 68 -21.92 -7.64 -4.38
CA LEU A 68 -21.03 -6.86 -3.50
C LEU A 68 -19.77 -6.36 -4.24
N TRP A 69 -19.25 -5.23 -3.78
CA TRP A 69 -17.93 -4.76 -4.19
C TRP A 69 -16.84 -5.44 -3.35
N TRP A 70 -15.86 -6.04 -4.01
CA TRP A 70 -14.70 -6.69 -3.42
C TRP A 70 -13.39 -6.13 -3.97
N THR A 71 -12.28 -6.34 -3.25
CA THR A 71 -10.94 -6.21 -3.85
C THR A 71 -10.72 -7.33 -4.86
N HIS A 72 -9.86 -7.06 -5.86
CA HIS A 72 -9.63 -8.00 -6.97
C HIS A 72 -9.08 -9.36 -6.55
N ASP A 73 -8.46 -9.44 -5.37
CA ASP A 73 -7.89 -10.67 -4.81
C ASP A 73 -8.89 -11.49 -3.98
N LEU A 74 -10.08 -10.94 -3.68
CA LEU A 74 -11.14 -11.61 -2.92
C LEU A 74 -12.41 -11.86 -3.74
N GLY A 75 -12.65 -11.09 -4.80
CA GLY A 75 -13.82 -11.24 -5.65
C GLY A 75 -13.95 -10.16 -6.70
N GLU A 76 -15.14 -10.05 -7.28
CA GLU A 76 -15.44 -9.06 -8.32
C GLU A 76 -15.73 -7.68 -7.69
N PRO A 77 -15.12 -6.59 -8.18
CA PRO A 77 -15.40 -5.23 -7.75
C PRO A 77 -16.70 -4.70 -8.38
N ASN A 78 -17.85 -5.26 -7.99
CA ASN A 78 -19.15 -4.89 -8.58
C ASN A 78 -19.52 -3.43 -8.28
N LEU A 79 -19.97 -2.72 -9.32
CA LEU A 79 -20.40 -1.33 -9.23
C LEU A 79 -21.84 -1.18 -9.74
N TYR A 80 -22.63 -0.42 -9.01
CA TYR A 80 -23.94 0.03 -9.43
C TYR A 80 -23.84 1.48 -9.91
N GLN A 81 -24.46 1.77 -11.04
CA GLN A 81 -24.75 3.11 -11.48
C GLN A 81 -25.93 3.67 -10.68
N LEU A 82 -25.67 4.69 -9.87
CA LEU A 82 -26.69 5.52 -9.25
C LEU A 82 -27.02 6.69 -10.20
N SER A 83 -28.31 6.92 -10.44
CA SER A 83 -28.83 8.04 -11.21
C SER A 83 -29.96 8.73 -10.42
N VAL A 84 -29.86 10.04 -10.24
CA VAL A 84 -30.87 10.88 -9.60
C VAL A 84 -31.34 11.92 -10.60
N VAL A 85 -32.61 11.88 -10.97
CA VAL A 85 -33.24 12.87 -11.87
C VAL A 85 -34.16 13.75 -11.03
N LEU A 86 -33.81 15.02 -10.90
CA LEU A 86 -34.61 16.00 -10.16
C LEU A 86 -35.64 16.63 -11.10
N LYS A 87 -36.91 16.64 -10.69
CA LYS A 87 -38.04 17.12 -11.47
C LYS A 87 -38.87 18.18 -10.73
N TRP A 88 -39.51 19.05 -11.50
CA TRP A 88 -40.58 19.95 -11.05
C TRP A 88 -41.73 19.90 -12.07
N GLU A 89 -42.95 19.58 -11.63
CA GLU A 89 -44.14 19.48 -12.49
C GLU A 89 -43.94 18.55 -13.72
N GLY A 90 -43.10 17.53 -13.57
CA GLY A 90 -42.75 16.57 -14.63
C GLY A 90 -41.56 16.99 -15.51
N GLU A 91 -41.13 18.24 -15.46
CA GLU A 91 -39.94 18.71 -16.17
C GLU A 91 -38.66 18.33 -15.44
N VAL A 92 -37.65 17.88 -16.17
CA VAL A 92 -36.32 17.57 -15.62
C VAL A 92 -35.57 18.87 -15.40
N LEU A 93 -35.19 19.12 -14.15
CA LEU A 93 -34.39 20.27 -13.75
C LEU A 93 -32.89 19.96 -13.75
N ASP A 94 -32.53 18.76 -13.30
CA ASP A 94 -31.13 18.37 -13.14
C ASP A 94 -30.98 16.85 -13.09
N THR A 95 -29.78 16.35 -13.39
CA THR A 95 -29.45 14.93 -13.32
C THR A 95 -28.06 14.73 -12.71
N TYR A 96 -27.97 13.81 -11.75
CA TYR A 96 -26.71 13.42 -11.11
C TYR A 96 -26.48 11.92 -11.33
N GLN A 97 -25.24 11.56 -11.66
CA GLN A 97 -24.83 10.17 -11.85
C GLN A 97 -23.49 9.89 -11.18
N THR A 98 -23.39 8.75 -10.50
CA THR A 98 -22.14 8.26 -9.92
C THR A 98 -22.14 6.73 -9.88
N GLU A 99 -20.97 6.12 -9.91
CA GLU A 99 -20.79 4.71 -9.58
C GLU A 99 -20.69 4.56 -8.06
N ILE A 100 -21.33 3.53 -7.50
CA ILE A 100 -21.24 3.15 -6.09
C ILE A 100 -20.98 1.64 -5.97
N GLY A 101 -20.41 1.20 -4.85
CA GLY A 101 -20.25 -0.22 -4.53
C GLY A 101 -20.96 -0.55 -3.22
N ILE A 102 -21.68 -1.66 -3.20
CA ILE A 102 -22.31 -2.16 -1.98
C ILE A 102 -21.25 -2.97 -1.22
N ARG A 103 -20.79 -2.43 -0.09
CA ARG A 103 -19.85 -3.10 0.81
C ARG A 103 -19.94 -2.56 2.23
N THR A 104 -19.39 -3.30 3.19
CA THR A 104 -19.06 -2.80 4.54
C THR A 104 -17.54 -2.75 4.71
N VAL A 105 -17.03 -1.76 5.43
CA VAL A 105 -15.60 -1.68 5.78
C VAL A 105 -15.46 -1.23 7.23
N GLU A 106 -14.54 -1.84 7.95
CA GLU A 106 -14.17 -1.47 9.31
C GLU A 106 -12.67 -1.69 9.54
N VAL A 107 -12.13 -1.07 10.58
CA VAL A 107 -10.78 -1.36 11.09
C VAL A 107 -10.93 -1.97 12.47
N MET A 108 -10.70 -3.28 12.57
CA MET A 108 -10.70 -4.02 13.82
C MET A 108 -9.44 -3.67 14.62
N LYS A 109 -9.64 -3.00 15.76
CA LYS A 109 -8.56 -2.55 16.67
C LYS A 109 -8.22 -3.58 17.76
N ARG A 110 -9.13 -4.50 18.04
CA ARG A 110 -8.94 -5.61 18.98
C ARG A 110 -9.63 -6.86 18.45
N ASP A 111 -9.02 -8.02 18.67
CA ASP A 111 -9.68 -9.30 18.38
C ASP A 111 -10.71 -9.66 19.48
N ARG A 112 -11.33 -10.85 19.35
CA ARG A 112 -12.33 -11.34 20.30
C ARG A 112 -11.78 -11.62 21.70
N GLU A 113 -10.47 -11.82 21.83
CA GLU A 113 -9.77 -12.05 23.10
C GLU A 113 -9.29 -10.72 23.73
N GLY A 114 -9.43 -9.61 23.01
CA GLY A 114 -9.01 -8.28 23.44
C GLY A 114 -7.58 -7.91 23.04
N ASN A 115 -6.87 -8.78 22.31
CA ASN A 115 -5.52 -8.50 21.85
C ASN A 115 -5.53 -7.34 20.83
N PRO A 116 -4.57 -6.41 20.89
CA PRO A 116 -4.50 -5.32 19.91
C PRO A 116 -4.35 -5.83 18.48
N ARG A 117 -5.05 -5.18 17.55
CA ARG A 117 -5.03 -5.42 16.11
C ARG A 117 -5.10 -4.09 15.36
N PHE A 118 -4.82 -4.13 14.08
CA PHE A 118 -5.16 -3.06 13.15
C PHE A 118 -5.48 -3.72 11.80
N THR A 119 -6.67 -4.30 11.72
CA THR A 119 -7.05 -5.17 10.60
C THR A 119 -8.23 -4.57 9.84
N PHE A 120 -8.06 -4.36 8.54
CA PHE A 120 -9.19 -4.02 7.68
C PHE A 120 -10.11 -5.23 7.54
N VAL A 121 -11.41 -5.03 7.68
CA VAL A 121 -12.42 -6.06 7.45
C VAL A 121 -13.37 -5.56 6.38
N LEU A 122 -13.45 -6.28 5.25
CA LEU A 122 -14.31 -5.96 4.11
C LEU A 122 -15.40 -7.01 4.03
N ASN A 123 -16.67 -6.60 4.10
CA ASN A 123 -17.82 -7.52 4.02
C ASN A 123 -17.72 -8.69 5.03
N GLY A 124 -17.14 -8.45 6.21
CA GLY A 124 -16.92 -9.45 7.25
C GLY A 124 -15.66 -10.32 7.09
N VAL A 125 -14.82 -10.05 6.09
CA VAL A 125 -13.56 -10.78 5.84
C VAL A 125 -12.36 -9.93 6.27
N GLU A 126 -11.52 -10.45 7.18
CA GLU A 126 -10.24 -9.83 7.54
C GLU A 126 -9.28 -9.83 6.35
N ILE A 127 -8.75 -8.67 5.98
CA ILE A 127 -7.82 -8.48 4.88
C ILE A 127 -6.41 -8.25 5.44
N PHE A 128 -5.42 -8.89 4.83
CA PHE A 128 -4.06 -8.38 4.93
C PHE A 128 -3.83 -7.36 3.83
N ALA A 129 -3.65 -6.09 4.22
CA ALA A 129 -3.39 -5.03 3.26
C ALA A 129 -1.99 -5.20 2.67
N LYS A 130 -1.92 -5.45 1.36
CA LYS A 130 -0.68 -5.53 0.59
C LYS A 130 -0.67 -4.34 -0.36
N GLY A 131 0.32 -3.48 -0.23
CA GLY A 131 0.23 -2.23 -0.97
C GLY A 131 1.44 -1.35 -0.89
N ALA A 132 1.21 -0.09 -1.25
CA ALA A 132 2.21 0.95 -1.24
C ALA A 132 1.57 2.32 -1.00
N ASN A 133 2.42 3.26 -0.60
CA ASN A 133 2.09 4.67 -0.50
C ASN A 133 2.14 5.29 -1.91
N TRP A 134 1.07 5.97 -2.26
CA TRP A 134 0.86 6.70 -3.51
C TRP A 134 1.16 8.17 -3.27
N ILE A 135 2.04 8.73 -4.08
CA ILE A 135 2.36 10.16 -4.08
C ILE A 135 1.89 10.79 -5.40
N PRO A 136 1.85 12.13 -5.52
CA PRO A 136 1.48 12.76 -6.79
C PRO A 136 2.31 12.22 -7.96
N ILE A 137 1.63 11.88 -9.05
CA ILE A 137 2.27 11.18 -10.17
C ILE A 137 3.05 12.11 -11.11
N ASP A 138 3.09 13.41 -10.81
CA ASP A 138 3.88 14.44 -11.48
C ASP A 138 4.04 15.65 -10.55
N SER A 139 5.09 16.45 -10.75
CA SER A 139 5.25 17.74 -10.07
C SER A 139 4.30 18.82 -10.64
N PHE A 140 3.83 18.65 -11.88
CA PHE A 140 2.90 19.53 -12.58
C PHE A 140 1.54 18.86 -12.80
N LEU A 141 0.72 18.87 -11.75
CA LEU A 141 -0.52 18.08 -11.61
C LEU A 141 -1.58 18.34 -12.70
N GLY A 142 -1.69 19.60 -13.15
CA GLY A 142 -2.75 20.03 -14.07
C GLY A 142 -2.72 19.31 -15.42
N SER A 143 -1.53 19.07 -15.97
CA SER A 143 -1.34 18.49 -17.32
C SER A 143 -1.30 16.97 -17.35
N VAL A 144 -1.38 16.30 -16.19
CA VAL A 144 -1.22 14.85 -16.13
C VAL A 144 -2.39 14.14 -16.80
N PRO A 145 -2.13 13.28 -17.82
CA PRO A 145 -3.18 12.56 -18.53
C PRO A 145 -3.74 11.42 -17.68
N GLU A 146 -5.05 11.18 -17.82
CA GLU A 146 -5.76 10.09 -17.15
C GLU A 146 -5.17 8.70 -17.42
N SER A 147 -4.58 8.48 -18.60
CA SER A 147 -3.93 7.21 -18.96
C SER A 147 -2.80 6.84 -18.00
N ARG A 148 -2.11 7.83 -17.42
CA ARG A 148 -1.03 7.60 -16.44
C ARG A 148 -1.58 7.00 -15.14
N TYR A 149 -2.73 7.51 -14.67
CA TYR A 149 -3.44 6.94 -13.51
C TYR A 149 -3.87 5.50 -13.77
N ARG A 150 -4.55 5.26 -14.92
CA ARG A 150 -5.00 3.92 -15.32
C ARG A 150 -3.85 2.91 -15.32
N HIS A 151 -2.72 3.30 -15.91
CA HIS A 151 -1.53 2.44 -16.02
C HIS A 151 -0.92 2.15 -14.64
N LEU A 152 -0.71 3.16 -13.78
CA LEU A 152 -0.12 2.95 -12.45
C LEU A 152 -0.99 2.06 -11.55
N ILE A 153 -2.31 2.26 -11.57
CA ILE A 153 -3.26 1.44 -10.81
C ILE A 153 -3.29 0.01 -11.35
N GLN A 154 -3.23 -0.15 -12.67
CA GLN A 154 -3.09 -1.46 -13.32
C GLN A 154 -1.80 -2.16 -12.90
N LEU A 155 -0.67 -1.46 -12.84
CA LEU A 155 0.59 -2.02 -12.35
C LEU A 155 0.48 -2.46 -10.88
N ALA A 156 -0.20 -1.68 -10.02
CA ALA A 156 -0.43 -2.06 -8.63
C ALA A 156 -1.28 -3.34 -8.51
N LYS A 157 -2.37 -3.44 -9.29
CA LYS A 157 -3.19 -4.65 -9.38
C LYS A 157 -2.38 -5.87 -9.83
N GLU A 158 -1.59 -5.73 -10.91
CA GLU A 158 -0.72 -6.80 -11.41
C GLU A 158 0.39 -7.21 -10.44
N ALA A 159 0.74 -6.32 -9.50
CA ALA A 159 1.63 -6.58 -8.38
C ALA A 159 0.92 -7.21 -7.18
N ASN A 160 -0.31 -7.70 -7.35
CA ASN A 160 -1.13 -8.30 -6.31
C ASN A 160 -1.37 -7.38 -5.10
N MET A 161 -1.31 -6.06 -5.30
CA MET A 161 -1.64 -5.07 -4.26
C MET A 161 -3.15 -4.89 -4.18
N ASN A 162 -3.69 -4.83 -2.97
CA ASN A 162 -5.12 -4.65 -2.71
C ASN A 162 -5.41 -3.33 -1.97
N MET A 163 -4.37 -2.56 -1.63
CA MET A 163 -4.52 -1.25 -0.97
C MET A 163 -3.46 -0.25 -1.45
N LEU A 164 -3.85 1.01 -1.59
CA LEU A 164 -2.97 2.15 -1.78
C LEU A 164 -3.26 3.21 -0.72
N ARG A 165 -2.22 3.81 -0.15
CA ARG A 165 -2.37 4.97 0.73
C ARG A 165 -2.08 6.24 -0.03
N VAL A 166 -3.08 7.12 -0.22
CA VAL A 166 -2.87 8.46 -0.77
C VAL A 166 -2.28 9.32 0.35
N TRP A 167 -0.97 9.53 0.28
CA TRP A 167 -0.18 10.16 1.33
C TRP A 167 -0.49 11.65 1.51
N GLY A 168 -0.56 12.10 2.76
CA GLY A 168 -1.06 13.42 3.16
C GLY A 168 -0.23 14.66 2.77
N GLY A 169 0.97 14.56 2.22
CA GLY A 169 1.67 15.74 1.69
C GLY A 169 1.53 15.88 0.16
N GLY A 170 0.66 15.08 -0.45
CA GLY A 170 0.37 15.10 -1.88
C GLY A 170 -0.84 15.97 -2.22
N ILE A 171 -1.80 15.38 -2.93
CA ILE A 171 -3.09 15.98 -3.23
C ILE A 171 -4.21 14.97 -2.98
N TYR A 172 -5.42 15.46 -2.75
CA TYR A 172 -6.60 14.65 -3.05
C TYR A 172 -6.62 14.42 -4.56
N GLU A 173 -6.57 13.16 -4.99
CA GLU A 173 -6.35 12.84 -6.39
C GLU A 173 -7.52 13.24 -7.29
N LYS A 174 -7.25 13.23 -8.61
CA LYS A 174 -8.29 13.41 -9.62
C LYS A 174 -9.31 12.27 -9.53
N ASP A 175 -10.57 12.52 -9.91
CA ASP A 175 -11.64 11.51 -9.82
C ASP A 175 -11.30 10.20 -10.54
N ILE A 176 -10.53 10.27 -11.65
CA ILE A 176 -10.06 9.08 -12.36
C ILE A 176 -9.27 8.12 -11.48
N PHE A 177 -8.49 8.60 -10.51
CA PHE A 177 -7.76 7.72 -9.58
C PHE A 177 -8.74 6.84 -8.80
N TYR A 178 -9.72 7.45 -8.14
CA TYR A 178 -10.69 6.73 -7.33
C TYR A 178 -11.64 5.87 -8.19
N GLN A 179 -11.99 6.33 -9.39
CA GLN A 179 -12.78 5.54 -10.34
C GLN A 179 -12.03 4.28 -10.78
N GLU A 180 -10.72 4.38 -11.05
CA GLU A 180 -9.92 3.21 -11.40
C GLU A 180 -9.67 2.30 -10.20
N CYS A 181 -9.44 2.83 -8.99
CA CYS A 181 -9.39 2.02 -7.78
C CYS A 181 -10.73 1.27 -7.52
N ASN A 182 -11.87 1.94 -7.77
CA ASN A 182 -13.19 1.29 -7.72
C ASN A 182 -13.29 0.14 -8.72
N ARG A 183 -12.97 0.37 -10.00
CA ARG A 183 -13.11 -0.62 -11.08
C ARG A 183 -12.12 -1.77 -10.96
N GLN A 184 -10.93 -1.49 -10.46
CA GLN A 184 -9.84 -2.45 -10.38
C GLN A 184 -9.79 -3.17 -9.03
N GLY A 185 -10.64 -2.80 -8.07
CA GLY A 185 -10.74 -3.48 -6.77
C GLY A 185 -9.54 -3.22 -5.87
N ILE A 186 -9.11 -1.96 -5.75
CA ILE A 186 -8.02 -1.52 -4.87
C ILE A 186 -8.59 -0.61 -3.79
N LEU A 187 -8.39 -0.97 -2.51
CA LEU A 187 -8.76 -0.13 -1.38
C LEU A 187 -7.87 1.12 -1.32
N VAL A 188 -8.43 2.21 -0.81
CA VAL A 188 -7.74 3.48 -0.62
C VAL A 188 -7.77 3.87 0.86
N TRP A 189 -6.59 3.97 1.47
CA TRP A 189 -6.39 4.74 2.68
C TRP A 189 -6.20 6.20 2.27
N GLN A 190 -7.13 7.08 2.65
CA GLN A 190 -7.11 8.48 2.23
C GLN A 190 -6.69 9.39 3.40
N ASP A 191 -5.49 9.94 3.33
CA ASP A 191 -5.09 11.02 4.23
C ASP A 191 -5.80 12.33 3.85
N PHE A 192 -6.05 13.21 4.82
CA PHE A 192 -6.21 14.64 4.57
C PHE A 192 -4.83 15.26 4.33
N MET A 193 -4.78 16.38 3.60
CA MET A 193 -3.53 16.89 3.02
C MET A 193 -2.65 17.66 4.03
N PHE A 194 -2.31 17.01 5.14
CA PHE A 194 -1.44 17.46 6.21
C PHE A 194 -0.28 16.47 6.40
N ALA A 195 0.97 16.95 6.43
CA ALA A 195 2.14 16.08 6.57
C ALA A 195 3.36 16.77 7.19
N CYS A 196 3.98 16.09 8.15
CA CYS A 196 5.28 16.42 8.74
C CYS A 196 5.48 17.89 9.16
N ALA A 197 4.42 18.56 9.61
CA ALA A 197 4.44 19.98 9.94
C ALA A 197 3.42 20.34 11.04
N LEU A 198 3.68 21.48 11.68
CA LEU A 198 2.73 22.12 12.60
C LEU A 198 1.83 23.07 11.83
N TYR A 199 0.52 23.02 12.07
CA TYR A 199 -0.48 23.78 11.32
C TYR A 199 -1.28 24.76 12.20
N PRO A 200 -1.66 25.97 11.72
CA PRO A 200 -2.18 27.05 12.57
C PRO A 200 -3.62 26.87 13.10
N ASP A 201 -3.87 25.91 13.99
CA ASP A 201 -5.19 25.61 14.57
C ASP A 201 -5.72 26.62 15.62
N TYR A 202 -4.93 27.63 15.94
CA TYR A 202 -5.33 28.79 16.74
C TYR A 202 -5.92 29.93 15.89
N ASN A 203 -5.75 29.89 14.56
CA ASN A 203 -6.22 30.93 13.65
C ASN A 203 -7.61 30.56 13.10
N ARG A 204 -8.61 31.41 13.38
CA ARG A 204 -10.00 31.16 12.96
C ARG A 204 -10.17 31.10 11.44
N ASP A 205 -9.56 32.01 10.69
CA ASP A 205 -9.72 32.08 9.24
C ASP A 205 -9.06 30.88 8.56
N TYR A 206 -7.93 30.43 9.10
CA TYR A 206 -7.28 29.19 8.68
C TYR A 206 -8.16 27.96 8.96
N MET A 207 -8.73 27.86 10.17
CA MET A 207 -9.62 26.75 10.53
C MET A 207 -10.91 26.73 9.71
N GLU A 208 -11.46 27.89 9.33
CA GLU A 208 -12.61 27.95 8.44
C GLU A 208 -12.25 27.48 7.02
N ASN A 209 -11.10 27.90 6.50
CA ASN A 209 -10.61 27.41 5.21
C ASN A 209 -10.40 25.88 5.21
N VAL A 210 -9.79 25.33 6.29
CA VAL A 210 -9.65 23.87 6.45
C VAL A 210 -11.02 23.20 6.53
N ARG A 211 -11.99 23.76 7.28
CA ARG A 211 -13.35 23.23 7.36
C ARG A 211 -14.00 23.17 5.97
N GLU A 212 -13.92 24.22 5.17
CA GLU A 212 -14.48 24.26 3.81
C GLU A 212 -13.82 23.22 2.89
N GLU A 213 -12.50 23.08 2.96
CA GLU A 213 -11.75 22.05 2.23
C GLU A 213 -12.22 20.64 2.61
N VAL A 214 -12.22 20.31 3.90
CA VAL A 214 -12.60 19.00 4.42
C VAL A 214 -14.03 18.64 4.02
N ILE A 215 -14.98 19.59 4.16
CA ILE A 215 -16.38 19.38 3.73
C ILE A 215 -16.45 19.07 2.23
N SER A 216 -15.74 19.84 1.40
CA SER A 216 -15.73 19.66 -0.05
C SER A 216 -15.16 18.29 -0.45
N VAL A 217 -14.04 17.90 0.16
CA VAL A 217 -13.36 16.63 -0.09
C VAL A 217 -14.25 15.45 0.30
N ILE A 218 -14.81 15.45 1.52
CA ILE A 218 -15.68 14.36 1.98
C ILE A 218 -16.87 14.23 1.03
N LYS A 219 -17.55 15.34 0.71
CA LYS A 219 -18.71 15.32 -0.19
C LYS A 219 -18.37 14.80 -1.59
N ARG A 220 -17.19 15.16 -2.14
CA ARG A 220 -16.73 14.70 -3.45
C ARG A 220 -16.43 13.20 -3.46
N LEU A 221 -15.80 12.71 -2.39
CA LEU A 221 -15.17 11.39 -2.39
C LEU A 221 -15.98 10.28 -1.72
N ARG A 222 -16.94 10.60 -0.84
CA ARG A 222 -17.68 9.62 0.00
C ARG A 222 -18.47 8.54 -0.76
N ASN A 223 -18.74 8.73 -2.06
CA ASN A 223 -19.41 7.72 -2.89
C ASN A 223 -18.47 6.65 -3.46
N HIS A 224 -17.14 6.84 -3.37
CA HIS A 224 -16.19 5.85 -3.90
C HIS A 224 -16.07 4.63 -2.96
N PRO A 225 -16.49 3.42 -3.37
CA PRO A 225 -16.36 2.22 -2.53
C PRO A 225 -14.92 1.88 -2.18
N CYS A 226 -13.94 2.28 -3.00
CA CYS A 226 -12.53 2.01 -2.76
C CYS A 226 -12.02 2.65 -1.46
N ILE A 227 -12.52 3.82 -1.05
CA ILE A 227 -12.04 4.50 0.16
C ILE A 227 -12.40 3.64 1.38
N ALA A 228 -11.38 3.16 2.08
CA ALA A 228 -11.48 2.23 3.20
C ALA A 228 -11.34 2.92 4.56
N LEU A 229 -10.55 3.99 4.61
CA LEU A 229 -10.21 4.73 5.82
C LEU A 229 -9.97 6.20 5.47
N TRP A 230 -10.44 7.10 6.33
CA TRP A 230 -10.02 8.49 6.37
C TRP A 230 -8.93 8.66 7.43
N CYS A 231 -7.82 9.32 7.09
CA CYS A 231 -6.73 9.58 8.02
C CYS A 231 -6.43 11.07 8.13
N GLY A 232 -6.25 11.60 9.35
CA GLY A 232 -6.13 13.04 9.60
C GLY A 232 -4.86 13.66 9.05
N ASN A 233 -3.72 12.96 9.14
CA ASN A 233 -2.43 13.48 8.69
C ASN A 233 -1.37 12.38 8.52
N ASN A 234 -0.25 12.76 7.92
CA ASN A 234 1.00 12.00 7.94
C ASN A 234 1.96 12.51 9.04
N GLU A 235 2.31 11.62 9.95
CA GLU A 235 3.39 11.71 10.94
C GLU A 235 3.35 12.87 11.94
N ASN A 236 2.34 13.73 11.96
CA ASN A 236 2.38 14.95 12.79
C ASN A 236 2.38 14.62 14.29
N ASP A 237 1.53 13.70 14.74
CA ASP A 237 1.47 13.30 16.15
C ASP A 237 2.81 12.67 16.60
N TRP A 238 3.36 11.79 15.78
CA TRP A 238 4.64 11.14 16.06
C TRP A 238 5.82 12.11 16.05
N LEU A 239 5.94 12.94 15.02
CA LEU A 239 7.05 13.89 14.88
C LEU A 239 6.98 15.01 15.90
N TYR A 240 5.79 15.51 16.24
CA TYR A 240 5.64 16.48 17.33
C TYR A 240 6.21 15.90 18.63
N GLU A 241 5.81 14.69 18.99
CA GLU A 241 6.28 14.04 20.20
C GLU A 241 7.81 13.76 20.17
N VAL A 242 8.35 13.31 19.04
CA VAL A 242 9.80 13.09 18.86
C VAL A 242 10.59 14.39 19.04
N GLU A 243 10.18 15.47 18.37
CA GLU A 243 10.88 16.75 18.39
C GLU A 243 10.71 17.48 19.75
N HIS A 244 9.54 17.32 20.39
CA HIS A 244 9.28 17.86 21.73
C HIS A 244 10.12 17.14 22.80
N ALA A 245 10.18 15.80 22.77
CA ALA A 245 11.04 15.02 23.67
C ALA A 245 12.54 15.32 23.47
N ALA A 246 12.94 15.68 22.24
CA ALA A 246 14.29 16.14 21.93
C ALA A 246 14.58 17.58 22.38
N GLY A 247 13.57 18.31 22.88
CA GLY A 247 13.69 19.70 23.30
C GLY A 247 13.92 20.67 22.13
N LYS A 248 13.56 20.28 20.90
CA LYS A 248 13.72 21.12 19.71
C LYS A 248 12.50 22.01 19.47
N ILE A 249 11.33 21.60 19.96
CA ILE A 249 10.10 22.40 19.95
C ILE A 249 9.53 22.53 21.36
N HIS A 250 8.94 23.68 21.65
CA HIS A 250 8.31 24.01 22.94
C HIS A 250 6.91 24.62 22.77
N THR A 251 6.40 24.64 21.55
CA THR A 251 5.05 25.10 21.25
C THR A 251 4.04 24.03 21.65
N PRO A 252 2.75 24.39 21.82
CA PRO A 252 1.67 23.42 21.75
C PRO A 252 1.72 22.63 20.43
N PHE A 253 1.00 21.50 20.38
CA PHE A 253 0.82 20.73 19.16
C PHE A 253 -0.15 21.44 18.20
N TYR A 254 0.36 22.45 17.49
CA TYR A 254 -0.42 23.17 16.50
C TYR A 254 -0.82 22.25 15.35
N GLY A 255 -2.14 22.06 15.19
CA GLY A 255 -2.75 21.15 14.23
C GLY A 255 -3.58 20.07 14.93
N GLU A 256 -3.37 19.84 16.22
CA GLU A 256 -4.09 18.84 17.02
C GLU A 256 -5.60 18.96 16.87
N LYS A 257 -6.15 20.19 16.94
CA LYS A 257 -7.60 20.40 16.82
C LYS A 257 -8.14 20.07 15.43
N ILE A 258 -7.31 20.16 14.39
CA ILE A 258 -7.71 19.77 13.04
C ILE A 258 -7.99 18.26 13.01
N TYR A 259 -7.05 17.48 13.55
CA TYR A 259 -7.06 16.02 13.43
C TYR A 259 -7.91 15.33 14.50
N HIS A 260 -8.01 15.89 15.70
CA HIS A 260 -8.69 15.25 16.83
C HIS A 260 -10.09 15.82 17.11
N GLU A 261 -10.44 16.99 16.55
CA GLU A 261 -11.75 17.62 16.75
C GLU A 261 -12.46 17.88 15.40
N LEU A 262 -11.92 18.76 14.55
CA LEU A 262 -12.62 19.26 13.35
C LEU A 262 -12.95 18.15 12.32
N ILE A 263 -11.94 17.38 11.89
CA ILE A 263 -12.13 16.32 10.90
C ILE A 263 -13.08 15.22 11.40
N PRO A 264 -12.92 14.64 12.60
CA PRO A 264 -13.83 13.60 13.07
C PRO A 264 -15.28 14.12 13.24
N GLU A 265 -15.49 15.34 13.74
CA GLU A 265 -16.83 15.95 13.80
C GLU A 265 -17.49 16.04 12.41
N LEU A 266 -16.74 16.49 11.40
CA LEU A 266 -17.24 16.59 10.03
C LEU A 266 -17.53 15.23 9.41
N LEU A 267 -16.72 14.20 9.71
CA LEU A 267 -16.94 12.84 9.22
C LEU A 267 -18.16 12.19 9.85
N GLU A 268 -18.42 12.42 11.14
CA GLU A 268 -19.64 11.94 11.81
C GLU A 268 -20.91 12.46 11.12
N GLU A 269 -20.88 13.71 10.64
CA GLU A 269 -21.99 14.30 9.88
C GLU A 269 -22.03 13.83 8.41
N LEU A 270 -20.88 13.83 7.73
CA LEU A 270 -20.83 13.78 6.26
C LEU A 270 -20.48 12.40 5.68
N ASP A 271 -19.79 11.54 6.42
CA ASP A 271 -19.48 10.16 6.01
C ASP A 271 -19.32 9.21 7.22
N PRO A 272 -20.41 8.93 7.96
CA PRO A 272 -20.37 8.02 9.11
C PRO A 272 -20.15 6.55 8.72
N SER A 273 -20.03 6.24 7.42
CA SER A 273 -19.93 4.88 6.89
C SER A 273 -18.50 4.32 6.86
N ARG A 274 -17.50 5.13 7.23
CA ARG A 274 -16.09 4.78 7.17
C ARG A 274 -15.37 5.06 8.49
N PRO A 275 -14.35 4.26 8.84
CA PRO A 275 -13.51 4.54 9.97
C PRO A 275 -12.68 5.82 9.76
N TYR A 276 -12.30 6.43 10.88
CA TYR A 276 -11.36 7.54 10.94
C TYR A 276 -10.13 7.18 11.79
N TRP A 277 -8.96 7.67 11.37
CA TRP A 277 -7.69 7.50 12.05
C TRP A 277 -6.95 8.85 12.17
N PRO A 278 -6.60 9.33 13.37
CA PRO A 278 -6.17 10.72 13.54
C PRO A 278 -4.82 11.05 12.88
N SER A 279 -3.88 10.10 12.86
CA SER A 279 -2.53 10.27 12.30
C SER A 279 -1.99 8.92 11.84
N SER A 280 -1.15 8.91 10.82
CA SER A 280 -0.36 7.73 10.42
C SER A 280 1.12 8.07 10.61
N PRO A 281 1.83 7.48 11.58
CA PRO A 281 1.39 6.43 12.50
C PRO A 281 0.65 6.97 13.72
N TYR A 282 -0.11 6.10 14.42
CA TYR A 282 -0.71 6.41 15.72
C TYR A 282 -0.96 5.16 16.59
N GLY A 283 -0.84 5.27 17.91
CA GLY A 283 -1.32 4.26 18.88
C GLY A 283 -0.24 3.56 19.71
N GLY A 284 -0.59 3.19 20.94
CA GLY A 284 0.31 2.52 21.89
C GLY A 284 1.07 3.50 22.81
N ASN A 285 2.25 3.08 23.28
CA ASN A 285 3.13 3.82 24.20
C ASN A 285 4.18 4.72 23.49
N ASP A 286 3.97 4.91 22.20
CA ASP A 286 4.64 5.79 21.25
C ASP A 286 3.67 5.88 20.06
N HIS A 287 3.50 7.02 19.39
CA HIS A 287 2.58 7.05 18.23
C HIS A 287 3.00 6.09 17.12
N ASN A 288 4.26 5.67 17.08
CA ASN A 288 4.80 4.71 16.12
C ASN A 288 5.02 3.32 16.75
N SER A 289 4.28 2.94 17.80
CA SER A 289 4.50 1.69 18.53
C SER A 289 4.32 0.44 17.66
N GLN A 290 4.95 -0.67 18.06
CA GLN A 290 4.68 -1.99 17.48
C GLN A 290 3.47 -2.70 18.14
N GLU A 291 3.01 -2.21 19.29
CA GLU A 291 2.07 -2.93 20.15
C GLU A 291 0.61 -2.68 19.77
N GLU A 292 0.29 -1.48 19.29
CA GLU A 292 -1.04 -1.05 18.89
C GLU A 292 -0.95 -0.13 17.65
N GLY A 293 -2.03 -0.05 16.86
CA GLY A 293 -2.11 0.90 15.75
C GLY A 293 -1.29 0.53 14.52
N ASP A 294 -0.93 1.54 13.74
CA ASP A 294 -0.06 1.43 12.57
C ASP A 294 1.34 2.02 12.84
N ARG A 295 2.31 1.62 12.03
CA ARG A 295 3.73 1.96 12.21
C ARG A 295 4.43 2.32 10.91
N HIS A 296 5.25 3.35 10.97
CA HIS A 296 6.25 3.74 9.98
C HIS A 296 7.62 3.19 10.40
N ASN A 297 8.03 2.06 9.83
CA ASN A 297 9.31 1.44 10.15
C ASN A 297 10.46 2.06 9.34
N TRP A 298 10.95 3.17 9.87
CA TRP A 298 12.07 3.91 9.33
C TRP A 298 13.45 3.49 9.88
N GLN A 299 13.53 2.39 10.63
CA GLN A 299 14.82 1.85 11.11
C GLN A 299 15.76 1.49 9.96
N VAL A 300 15.27 0.76 8.95
CA VAL A 300 16.10 0.26 7.84
C VAL A 300 16.67 1.37 6.96
N TRP A 301 15.99 2.51 6.82
CA TRP A 301 16.48 3.58 5.95
C TRP A 301 17.04 4.76 6.72
N HIS A 302 16.29 5.30 7.69
CA HIS A 302 16.72 6.45 8.49
C HIS A 302 17.58 6.06 9.70
N GLY A 303 17.78 4.76 9.94
CA GLY A 303 18.61 4.27 11.04
C GLY A 303 17.97 4.50 12.41
N ASN A 304 16.66 4.75 12.50
CA ASN A 304 15.99 5.01 13.77
C ASN A 304 16.25 3.90 14.79
N VAL A 305 16.54 4.28 16.03
CA VAL A 305 16.73 3.32 17.12
C VAL A 305 15.38 3.01 17.73
N GLU A 306 14.95 1.75 17.60
CA GLU A 306 13.60 1.30 17.91
C GLU A 306 13.65 0.05 18.81
N PRO A 307 12.67 -0.16 19.72
CA PRO A 307 11.47 0.66 19.94
C PRO A 307 11.73 1.91 20.80
N ARG A 308 11.10 3.03 20.44
CA ARG A 308 11.00 4.25 21.26
C ARG A 308 9.82 4.18 22.25
N LYS A 309 9.84 5.00 23.31
CA LYS A 309 8.66 5.35 24.13
C LYS A 309 8.48 6.86 24.23
N PHE A 310 7.25 7.31 24.54
CA PHE A 310 6.95 8.70 24.87
C PHE A 310 7.98 9.33 25.83
N GLY A 311 8.40 10.56 25.54
CA GLY A 311 9.42 11.30 26.28
C GLY A 311 10.88 10.87 26.03
N GLN A 312 11.14 9.83 25.23
CA GLN A 312 12.50 9.44 24.86
C GLN A 312 12.97 10.12 23.57
N ASN A 313 14.27 10.29 23.43
CA ASN A 313 14.88 10.63 22.15
C ASN A 313 14.83 9.41 21.23
N LEU A 314 14.45 9.60 19.96
CA LEU A 314 14.40 8.53 18.96
C LEU A 314 15.79 7.91 18.72
N GLY A 315 16.83 8.75 18.61
CA GLY A 315 18.19 8.31 18.30
C GLY A 315 18.32 7.73 16.87
N GLN A 316 19.55 7.67 16.38
CA GLN A 316 19.87 7.12 15.05
C GLN A 316 21.16 6.28 15.10
N ASN A 317 21.16 5.17 14.39
CA ASN A 317 22.29 4.31 14.10
C ASN A 317 22.47 4.20 12.58
N ILE A 318 23.25 5.13 12.00
CA ILE A 318 23.58 5.14 10.57
C ILE A 318 24.88 4.36 10.37
N SER A 319 24.78 3.04 10.43
CA SER A 319 25.85 2.07 10.17
C SER A 319 25.32 0.95 9.28
N VAL A 320 26.20 0.13 8.70
CA VAL A 320 25.81 -1.04 7.90
C VAL A 320 24.81 -1.93 8.65
N GLU A 321 25.03 -2.16 9.94
CA GLU A 321 24.14 -2.96 10.80
C GLU A 321 22.85 -2.22 11.14
N GLY A 322 22.93 -0.91 11.37
CA GLY A 322 21.77 -0.07 11.74
C GLY A 322 20.74 0.06 10.62
N VAL A 323 21.22 0.25 9.38
CA VAL A 323 20.36 0.38 8.18
C VAL A 323 20.13 -0.95 7.46
N SER A 324 20.56 -2.08 8.02
CA SER A 324 20.34 -3.38 7.38
C SER A 324 18.85 -3.70 7.26
N PHE A 325 18.39 -4.12 6.09
CA PHE A 325 17.00 -4.55 5.89
C PHE A 325 16.62 -5.79 6.73
N ARG A 326 17.60 -6.55 7.24
CA ARG A 326 17.36 -7.63 8.19
C ARG A 326 16.70 -7.16 9.49
N ASN A 327 16.83 -5.87 9.81
CA ASN A 327 16.16 -5.29 10.97
C ASN A 327 14.63 -5.31 10.86
N TYR A 328 14.04 -5.49 9.67
CA TYR A 328 12.61 -5.73 9.55
C TYR A 328 12.15 -6.95 10.36
N LYS A 329 12.99 -7.99 10.56
CA LYS A 329 12.60 -9.18 11.34
C LYS A 329 12.28 -8.86 12.81
N LYS A 330 12.79 -7.74 13.31
CA LYS A 330 12.59 -7.27 14.69
C LYS A 330 11.24 -6.57 14.88
N ASP A 331 10.57 -6.20 13.80
CA ASP A 331 9.32 -5.47 13.84
C ASP A 331 8.12 -6.42 13.83
N ARG A 332 7.33 -6.41 14.90
CA ARG A 332 6.10 -7.21 15.03
C ARG A 332 4.86 -6.33 15.14
N THR A 333 4.86 -5.19 14.46
CA THR A 333 3.72 -4.24 14.42
C THR A 333 2.40 -4.89 14.02
N ARG A 334 1.28 -4.26 14.42
CA ARG A 334 -0.06 -4.66 13.97
C ARG A 334 -0.31 -4.29 12.52
N PHE A 335 0.23 -3.16 12.06
CA PHE A 335 0.16 -2.74 10.67
C PHE A 335 1.36 -1.86 10.33
N CYS A 336 2.06 -2.14 9.24
CA CYS A 336 3.16 -1.30 8.77
C CYS A 336 2.65 -0.40 7.63
N SER A 337 2.33 0.86 7.92
CA SER A 337 1.81 1.84 6.95
C SER A 337 2.90 2.50 6.12
N GLU A 338 4.15 2.49 6.59
CA GLU A 338 5.32 2.88 5.80
C GLU A 338 6.55 2.05 6.14
N PHE A 339 7.27 1.61 5.11
CA PHE A 339 8.64 1.11 5.19
C PHE A 339 9.24 1.12 3.78
N GLY A 340 10.54 1.39 3.66
CA GLY A 340 11.16 1.37 2.34
C GLY A 340 12.66 1.59 2.35
N MET A 341 13.27 1.51 1.15
CA MET A 341 14.64 1.94 0.89
C MET A 341 14.81 2.47 -0.54
N HIS A 342 15.83 3.28 -0.80
CA HIS A 342 16.09 3.82 -2.13
C HIS A 342 16.57 2.78 -3.14
N ALA A 343 16.26 3.04 -4.40
CA ALA A 343 17.01 2.54 -5.55
C ALA A 343 17.10 3.59 -6.66
N SER A 344 18.12 3.44 -7.49
CA SER A 344 18.26 4.21 -8.73
C SER A 344 17.02 4.10 -9.63
N ALA A 345 16.78 5.12 -10.47
CA ALA A 345 15.82 5.02 -11.56
C ALA A 345 16.33 4.10 -12.68
N ASN A 346 15.45 3.74 -13.62
CA ASN A 346 15.88 2.99 -14.80
C ASN A 346 16.89 3.80 -15.62
N ARG A 347 17.79 3.08 -16.31
CA ARG A 347 18.77 3.67 -17.22
C ARG A 347 18.15 4.70 -18.17
N TYR A 348 17.06 4.32 -18.85
CA TYR A 348 16.34 5.20 -19.77
C TYR A 348 15.95 6.53 -19.11
N THR A 349 15.43 6.46 -17.89
CA THR A 349 15.01 7.63 -17.11
C THR A 349 16.21 8.52 -16.76
N LEU A 350 17.34 7.93 -16.37
CA LEU A 350 18.54 8.70 -16.08
C LEU A 350 19.16 9.32 -17.35
N GLU A 351 19.44 8.53 -18.39
CA GLU A 351 20.05 9.01 -19.64
C GLU A 351 19.22 10.10 -20.30
N LYS A 352 17.88 9.98 -20.28
CA LYS A 352 16.98 10.99 -20.86
C LYS A 352 16.98 12.32 -20.11
N ASN A 353 17.31 12.33 -18.81
CA ASN A 353 17.13 13.51 -17.95
C ASN A 353 18.43 14.04 -17.39
N LEU A 354 19.57 13.41 -17.68
CA LEU A 354 20.90 13.90 -17.32
C LEU A 354 21.53 14.62 -18.52
N PRO A 355 22.24 15.75 -18.30
CA PRO A 355 23.05 16.38 -19.34
C PRO A 355 24.09 15.43 -19.95
N ASP A 356 24.46 15.70 -21.20
CA ASP A 356 25.52 14.95 -21.89
C ASP A 356 26.82 14.95 -21.09
N GLY A 357 27.42 13.77 -20.93
CA GLY A 357 28.67 13.60 -20.18
C GLY A 357 28.52 13.51 -18.67
N THR A 358 27.32 13.63 -18.10
CA THR A 358 27.11 13.52 -16.64
C THR A 358 26.52 12.18 -16.19
N PHE A 359 26.34 11.23 -17.13
CA PHE A 359 25.91 9.85 -16.85
C PHE A 359 27.06 9.00 -16.30
N TYR A 360 27.49 9.28 -15.08
CA TYR A 360 28.44 8.47 -14.33
C TYR A 360 28.15 8.54 -12.83
N TRP A 361 28.58 7.53 -12.08
CA TRP A 361 28.36 7.49 -10.64
C TRP A 361 29.23 8.52 -9.92
N GLY A 362 28.62 9.30 -9.03
CA GLY A 362 29.28 10.41 -8.34
C GLY A 362 29.23 11.75 -9.08
N SER A 363 28.48 11.86 -10.18
CA SER A 363 28.25 13.17 -10.83
C SER A 363 27.32 14.05 -9.98
N ASP A 364 27.53 15.37 -10.05
CA ASP A 364 26.68 16.36 -9.36
C ASP A 364 25.23 16.27 -9.81
N GLU A 365 25.00 15.95 -11.09
CA GLU A 365 23.65 15.79 -11.65
C GLU A 365 22.91 14.56 -11.11
N LEU A 366 23.62 13.45 -10.88
CA LEU A 366 23.02 12.29 -10.23
C LEU A 366 22.73 12.58 -8.75
N ALA A 367 23.65 13.25 -8.06
CA ALA A 367 23.47 13.66 -6.67
C ALA A 367 22.30 14.65 -6.51
N TYR A 368 22.15 15.60 -7.43
CA TYR A 368 21.04 16.57 -7.44
C TYR A 368 19.66 15.92 -7.55
N ARG A 369 19.57 14.76 -8.21
CA ARG A 369 18.34 13.99 -8.39
C ARG A 369 18.02 13.04 -7.24
N ASN A 370 18.85 13.01 -6.20
CA ASN A 370 18.50 12.43 -4.91
C ASN A 370 18.09 13.56 -3.97
N LYS A 371 16.86 13.51 -3.46
CA LYS A 371 16.30 14.54 -2.56
C LYS A 371 16.24 14.11 -1.09
N ASP A 372 16.67 12.90 -0.78
CA ASP A 372 16.79 12.48 0.62
C ASP A 372 17.98 13.17 1.31
N PHE A 373 17.93 13.25 2.63
CA PHE A 373 19.00 13.77 3.46
C PHE A 373 19.96 12.64 3.86
N HIS A 374 21.26 12.92 3.99
CA HIS A 374 22.31 11.92 4.28
C HIS A 374 22.37 10.75 3.27
N HIS A 375 22.80 11.04 2.04
CA HIS A 375 22.90 10.07 0.94
C HIS A 375 23.74 8.81 1.27
N GLU A 376 24.61 8.87 2.26
CA GLU A 376 25.47 7.76 2.70
C GLU A 376 24.69 6.52 3.15
N LYS A 377 23.47 6.67 3.67
CA LYS A 377 22.60 5.56 4.09
C LYS A 377 22.42 4.51 2.99
N GLY A 378 22.20 4.96 1.74
CA GLY A 378 22.05 4.06 0.59
C GLY A 378 23.34 3.31 0.26
N LEU A 379 24.50 3.94 0.46
CA LEU A 379 25.80 3.28 0.29
C LEU A 379 26.02 2.23 1.38
N LEU A 380 25.70 2.52 2.64
CA LEU A 380 25.83 1.58 3.76
C LEU A 380 24.93 0.35 3.59
N LEU A 381 23.69 0.56 3.13
CA LEU A 381 22.74 -0.51 2.83
C LEU A 381 23.26 -1.43 1.69
N MET A 382 23.83 -0.84 0.63
CA MET A 382 24.50 -1.61 -0.43
C MET A 382 25.77 -2.30 0.07
N GLU A 383 26.63 -1.60 0.81
CA GLU A 383 27.87 -2.16 1.38
C GLU A 383 27.59 -3.42 2.21
N GLY A 384 26.51 -3.42 3.00
CA GLY A 384 26.08 -4.58 3.77
C GLY A 384 25.67 -5.79 2.94
N TYR A 385 25.17 -5.58 1.72
CA TYR A 385 24.52 -6.63 0.94
C TYR A 385 25.14 -6.90 -0.43
N THR A 386 25.20 -5.92 -1.33
CA THR A 386 25.71 -6.02 -2.70
C THR A 386 27.16 -5.54 -2.87
N GLY A 387 27.67 -4.78 -1.90
CA GLY A 387 28.98 -4.15 -1.91
C GLY A 387 28.93 -2.67 -2.30
N ILE A 388 30.09 -2.02 -2.25
CA ILE A 388 30.22 -0.60 -2.62
C ILE A 388 30.35 -0.51 -4.15
N PRO A 389 29.46 0.22 -4.85
CA PRO A 389 29.56 0.38 -6.29
C PRO A 389 30.80 1.20 -6.67
N LYS A 390 31.35 0.96 -7.87
CA LYS A 390 32.53 1.66 -8.39
C LYS A 390 32.25 2.47 -9.65
N ASN A 391 31.09 2.25 -10.26
CA ASN A 391 30.65 2.89 -11.49
C ASN A 391 29.12 2.91 -11.54
N ILE A 392 28.55 3.55 -12.57
CA ILE A 392 27.10 3.73 -12.69
C ILE A 392 26.35 2.41 -12.89
N GLU A 393 26.95 1.42 -13.55
CA GLU A 393 26.34 0.10 -13.74
C GLU A 393 26.19 -0.63 -12.42
N GLU A 394 27.27 -0.66 -11.63
CA GLU A 394 27.25 -1.24 -10.29
C GLU A 394 26.26 -0.49 -9.40
N TYR A 395 26.24 0.85 -9.43
CA TYR A 395 25.29 1.62 -8.63
C TYR A 395 23.83 1.30 -8.97
N MET A 396 23.46 1.29 -10.25
CA MET A 396 22.10 0.96 -10.67
C MET A 396 21.72 -0.46 -10.28
N ASN A 397 22.57 -1.45 -10.60
CA ASN A 397 22.30 -2.86 -10.33
C ASN A 397 22.27 -3.16 -8.83
N TYR A 398 23.26 -2.66 -8.07
CA TYR A 398 23.39 -2.91 -6.63
C TYR A 398 22.23 -2.26 -5.87
N SER A 399 21.88 -1.01 -6.18
CA SER A 399 20.79 -0.33 -5.49
C SER A 399 19.43 -0.97 -5.79
N MET A 400 19.14 -1.30 -7.05
CA MET A 400 17.90 -1.97 -7.42
C MET A 400 17.77 -3.37 -6.81
N LEU A 401 18.87 -4.16 -6.80
CA LEU A 401 18.86 -5.49 -6.19
C LEU A 401 18.70 -5.42 -4.68
N THR A 402 19.42 -4.52 -4.00
CA THR A 402 19.29 -4.37 -2.54
C THR A 402 17.87 -3.91 -2.18
N GLN A 403 17.27 -2.98 -2.95
CA GLN A 403 15.87 -2.58 -2.72
C GLN A 403 14.90 -3.76 -2.93
N ALA A 404 15.06 -4.53 -4.01
CA ALA A 404 14.17 -5.65 -4.30
C ALA A 404 14.23 -6.73 -3.20
N GLU A 405 15.43 -7.12 -2.78
CA GLU A 405 15.65 -8.12 -1.74
C GLU A 405 15.22 -7.61 -0.35
N GLY A 406 15.49 -6.34 -0.04
CA GLY A 406 15.08 -5.74 1.22
C GLY A 406 13.56 -5.59 1.37
N LEU A 407 12.87 -5.14 0.31
CA LEU A 407 11.40 -5.07 0.30
C LEU A 407 10.76 -6.47 0.34
N LYS A 408 11.34 -7.45 -0.36
CA LYS A 408 10.94 -8.86 -0.23
C LYS A 408 11.09 -9.34 1.21
N TYR A 409 12.24 -9.11 1.83
CA TYR A 409 12.50 -9.53 3.21
C TYR A 409 11.46 -8.96 4.17
N GLY A 410 11.20 -7.64 4.09
CA GLY A 410 10.20 -6.97 4.92
C GLY A 410 8.77 -7.45 4.67
N MET A 411 8.32 -7.47 3.42
CA MET A 411 6.96 -7.87 3.09
C MET A 411 6.67 -9.33 3.45
N GLU A 412 7.59 -10.24 3.14
CA GLU A 412 7.42 -11.64 3.50
C GLU A 412 7.39 -11.83 5.02
N HIS A 413 8.21 -11.08 5.78
CA HIS A 413 8.18 -11.08 7.25
C HIS A 413 6.83 -10.64 7.81
N TYR A 414 6.31 -9.50 7.36
CA TYR A 414 5.01 -9.01 7.82
C TYR A 414 3.87 -9.98 7.46
N ARG A 415 3.93 -10.60 6.27
CA ARG A 415 2.94 -11.61 5.86
C ARG A 415 3.03 -12.90 6.67
N ARG A 416 4.24 -13.32 7.08
CA ARG A 416 4.41 -14.48 7.98
C ARG A 416 3.79 -14.25 9.35
N ASN A 417 3.80 -13.00 9.84
CA ASN A 417 3.25 -12.60 11.14
C ASN A 417 1.72 -12.50 11.20
N LYS A 418 0.99 -12.84 10.13
CA LYS A 418 -0.46 -12.98 10.19
C LYS A 418 -0.88 -13.93 11.33
N PRO A 419 -1.99 -13.65 12.06
CA PRO A 419 -2.88 -12.49 11.92
C PRO A 419 -2.42 -11.26 12.73
N GLN A 420 -1.33 -11.35 13.49
CA GLN A 420 -0.86 -10.26 14.37
C GLN A 420 -0.51 -9.01 13.59
N THR A 421 0.28 -9.18 12.52
CA THR A 421 0.45 -8.15 11.49
C THR A 421 -0.60 -8.37 10.40
N SER A 422 -1.38 -7.33 10.11
CA SER A 422 -2.50 -7.37 9.17
C SER A 422 -2.34 -6.40 8.00
N GLY A 423 -1.16 -5.83 7.81
CA GLY A 423 -0.85 -5.12 6.58
C GLY A 423 0.55 -4.54 6.54
N ALA A 424 1.00 -4.29 5.32
CA ALA A 424 2.27 -3.67 5.01
C ALA A 424 2.13 -2.83 3.73
N LEU A 425 2.40 -1.52 3.82
CA LEU A 425 2.35 -0.57 2.71
C LEU A 425 3.76 -0.01 2.47
N ILE A 426 4.32 -0.34 1.31
CA ILE A 426 5.67 0.06 0.91
C ILE A 426 5.72 1.57 0.68
N TRP A 427 6.69 2.26 1.27
CA TRP A 427 7.13 3.58 0.80
C TRP A 427 8.19 3.36 -0.29
N GLN A 428 7.93 3.63 -1.57
CA GLN A 428 6.68 4.16 -2.17
C GLN A 428 6.38 3.49 -3.52
N LEU A 429 5.17 3.69 -4.07
CA LEU A 429 4.80 3.10 -5.36
C LEU A 429 5.51 3.78 -6.54
N ASN A 430 5.33 5.10 -6.66
CA ASN A 430 5.59 5.88 -7.87
C ASN A 430 6.46 7.12 -7.60
N ASP A 431 6.88 7.80 -8.68
CA ASP A 431 7.62 9.08 -8.61
C ASP A 431 6.85 10.25 -9.23
N CYS A 432 7.11 11.47 -8.72
CA CYS A 432 6.63 12.74 -9.26
C CYS A 432 7.62 13.43 -10.22
N TRP A 433 8.87 12.95 -10.29
CA TRP A 433 9.97 13.53 -11.08
C TRP A 433 11.07 12.49 -11.35
N PRO A 434 11.83 12.56 -12.48
CA PRO A 434 12.96 11.67 -12.73
C PRO A 434 14.10 11.79 -11.70
N GLY A 435 14.28 10.78 -10.87
CA GLY A 435 15.38 10.76 -9.91
C GLY A 435 15.51 9.45 -9.14
N THR A 436 16.39 9.46 -8.14
CA THR A 436 16.56 8.35 -7.20
C THR A 436 15.61 8.54 -6.03
N SER A 437 14.86 7.51 -5.70
CA SER A 437 13.84 7.52 -4.64
C SER A 437 13.55 6.11 -4.14
N TRP A 438 12.61 5.99 -3.20
CA TRP A 438 12.06 4.73 -2.74
C TRP A 438 11.05 4.07 -3.69
N SER A 439 10.75 4.67 -4.85
CA SER A 439 9.72 4.17 -5.76
C SER A 439 10.02 2.75 -6.25
N MET A 440 8.98 1.95 -6.47
CA MET A 440 9.07 0.69 -7.20
C MET A 440 8.88 0.88 -8.72
N ILE A 441 8.19 1.95 -9.11
CA ILE A 441 7.93 2.34 -10.50
C ILE A 441 8.44 3.77 -10.67
N ASP A 442 9.36 3.98 -11.62
CA ASP A 442 9.92 5.31 -11.81
C ASP A 442 8.99 6.27 -12.55
N TYR A 443 9.43 7.53 -12.71
CA TYR A 443 8.64 8.59 -13.32
C TYR A 443 8.13 8.27 -14.74
N TYR A 444 8.83 7.47 -15.56
CA TYR A 444 8.34 7.12 -16.90
C TYR A 444 7.45 5.87 -16.92
N LEU A 445 6.95 5.45 -15.75
CA LEU A 445 6.18 4.23 -15.56
C LEU A 445 7.01 2.97 -15.82
N LEU A 446 8.34 3.06 -15.69
CA LEU A 446 9.22 1.92 -15.88
C LEU A 446 9.39 1.19 -14.55
N PRO A 447 8.97 -0.09 -14.44
CA PRO A 447 9.11 -0.81 -13.20
C PRO A 447 10.57 -1.13 -12.87
N LYS A 448 10.97 -0.94 -11.61
CA LYS A 448 12.28 -1.34 -11.08
C LYS A 448 12.27 -2.82 -10.68
N ALA A 449 13.43 -3.38 -10.31
CA ALA A 449 13.54 -4.76 -9.84
C ALA A 449 12.56 -5.10 -8.70
N SER A 450 12.37 -4.16 -7.77
CA SER A 450 11.45 -4.28 -6.64
C SER A 450 9.99 -4.50 -7.05
N TYR A 451 9.52 -3.89 -8.14
CA TYR A 451 8.18 -4.12 -8.67
C TYR A 451 7.99 -5.58 -9.13
N TYR A 452 8.95 -6.13 -9.86
CA TYR A 452 8.86 -7.52 -10.33
C TYR A 452 8.92 -8.51 -9.16
N TYR A 453 9.71 -8.20 -8.13
CA TYR A 453 9.71 -8.93 -6.87
C TYR A 453 8.34 -8.84 -6.17
N SER A 454 7.69 -7.69 -6.21
CA SER A 454 6.38 -7.51 -5.56
C SER A 454 5.28 -8.39 -6.13
N LYS A 455 5.32 -8.71 -7.43
CA LYS A 455 4.40 -9.69 -8.03
C LYS A 455 4.45 -11.03 -7.28
N LYS A 456 5.64 -11.44 -6.84
CA LYS A 456 5.88 -12.70 -6.12
C LYS A 456 5.56 -12.58 -4.64
N PHE A 457 6.15 -11.62 -3.93
CA PHE A 457 6.00 -11.53 -2.47
C PHE A 457 4.59 -11.08 -2.04
N ASN A 458 3.77 -10.54 -2.94
CA ASN A 458 2.35 -10.23 -2.69
C ASN A 458 1.40 -11.33 -3.23
N ALA A 459 1.93 -12.40 -3.84
CA ALA A 459 1.11 -13.44 -4.43
C ALA A 459 0.10 -14.02 -3.41
N PRO A 460 -1.15 -14.33 -3.83
CA PRO A 460 -2.19 -14.83 -2.93
C PRO A 460 -1.79 -16.10 -2.16
N LEU A 461 -0.97 -16.96 -2.76
CA LEU A 461 -0.33 -18.08 -2.08
C LEU A 461 1.19 -17.93 -2.22
N LEU A 462 1.89 -17.89 -1.09
CA LEU A 462 3.32 -17.64 -1.02
C LEU A 462 4.01 -18.73 -0.21
N TYR A 463 5.04 -19.34 -0.81
CA TYR A 463 6.03 -20.15 -0.09
C TYR A 463 7.22 -19.25 0.21
N THR A 464 7.55 -19.11 1.49
CA THR A 464 8.57 -18.18 1.96
C THR A 464 9.52 -18.81 2.97
N LEU A 465 10.75 -18.33 2.96
CA LEU A 465 11.82 -18.77 3.84
C LEU A 465 12.23 -17.59 4.74
N GLU A 466 12.23 -17.83 6.04
CA GLU A 466 12.89 -16.97 7.02
C GLU A 466 14.27 -17.56 7.32
N HIS A 467 15.31 -16.78 7.05
CA HIS A 467 16.71 -17.18 7.23
C HIS A 467 17.63 -15.96 7.26
N ASP A 468 18.57 -15.94 8.19
CA ASP A 468 19.75 -15.09 8.17
C ASP A 468 21.02 -15.96 8.15
N PRO A 469 22.16 -15.48 7.63
CA PRO A 469 23.36 -16.30 7.48
C PRO A 469 23.79 -16.99 8.78
N GLY A 470 23.85 -18.33 8.75
CA GLY A 470 24.23 -19.15 9.90
C GLY A 470 23.08 -19.53 10.84
N ASP A 471 21.88 -18.96 10.64
CA ASP A 471 20.67 -19.37 11.35
C ASP A 471 19.99 -20.56 10.64
N ASP A 472 19.06 -21.22 11.34
CA ASP A 472 18.21 -22.24 10.74
C ASP A 472 17.29 -21.65 9.65
N LEU A 473 16.85 -22.53 8.75
CA LEU A 473 15.94 -22.22 7.66
C LEU A 473 14.52 -22.54 8.13
N HIS A 474 13.70 -21.51 8.37
CA HIS A 474 12.30 -21.67 8.75
C HIS A 474 11.40 -21.53 7.52
N LEU A 475 10.74 -22.63 7.14
CA LEU A 475 9.89 -22.71 5.96
C LEU A 475 8.45 -22.36 6.33
N TRP A 476 7.86 -21.42 5.59
CA TRP A 476 6.53 -20.90 5.85
C TRP A 476 5.65 -20.93 4.60
N VAL A 477 4.34 -21.02 4.82
CA VAL A 477 3.32 -20.86 3.80
C VAL A 477 2.33 -19.79 4.24
N VAL A 478 2.08 -18.82 3.37
CA VAL A 478 1.07 -17.77 3.56
C VAL A 478 -0.03 -17.94 2.52
N ASN A 479 -1.26 -18.06 2.96
CA ASN A 479 -2.45 -18.18 2.13
C ASN A 479 -3.40 -17.00 2.40
N ASP A 480 -3.55 -16.09 1.43
CA ASP A 480 -4.48 -14.96 1.49
C ASP A 480 -5.85 -15.30 0.88
N ARG A 481 -5.98 -16.48 0.25
CA ARG A 481 -7.25 -16.91 -0.33
C ARG A 481 -8.24 -17.28 0.77
N LEU A 482 -9.53 -17.28 0.45
CA LEU A 482 -10.57 -17.68 1.41
C LEU A 482 -10.68 -19.19 1.56
N GLU A 483 -10.33 -19.95 0.52
CA GLU A 483 -10.33 -21.40 0.56
C GLU A 483 -9.05 -21.99 1.15
N ASP A 484 -9.20 -23.18 1.74
CA ASP A 484 -8.09 -24.01 2.20
C ASP A 484 -7.25 -24.51 1.03
N VAL A 485 -5.93 -24.46 1.18
CA VAL A 485 -4.97 -24.94 0.20
C VAL A 485 -4.34 -26.24 0.66
N LYS A 486 -4.45 -27.26 -0.18
CA LYS A 486 -3.67 -28.51 -0.10
C LYS A 486 -2.68 -28.58 -1.25
N ASP A 487 -1.41 -28.81 -0.98
CA ASP A 487 -0.37 -28.91 -1.99
C ASP A 487 0.84 -29.72 -1.49
N THR A 488 1.80 -29.96 -2.38
CA THR A 488 3.15 -30.39 -2.01
C THR A 488 4.13 -29.26 -2.28
N LEU A 489 4.74 -28.74 -1.22
CA LEU A 489 5.84 -27.80 -1.30
C LEU A 489 7.14 -28.59 -1.47
N VAL A 490 7.91 -28.29 -2.50
CA VAL A 490 9.23 -28.87 -2.74
C VAL A 490 10.30 -27.84 -2.39
N PHE A 491 11.13 -28.17 -1.41
CA PHE A 491 12.31 -27.42 -1.00
C PHE A 491 13.53 -28.02 -1.68
N GLU A 492 14.26 -27.25 -2.45
CA GLU A 492 15.45 -27.71 -3.17
C GLU A 492 16.63 -26.76 -2.93
N VAL A 493 17.83 -27.33 -2.87
CA VAL A 493 19.09 -26.59 -2.87
C VAL A 493 19.88 -26.98 -4.10
N PHE A 494 20.26 -25.99 -4.89
CA PHE A 494 21.10 -26.18 -6.07
C PHE A 494 22.43 -25.48 -5.89
N ARG A 495 23.51 -26.08 -6.37
CA ARG A 495 24.72 -25.31 -6.68
C ARG A 495 24.45 -24.41 -7.88
N PHE A 496 25.18 -23.31 -8.01
CA PHE A 496 24.99 -22.38 -9.14
C PHE A 496 25.26 -22.96 -10.53
N ASN A 497 25.89 -24.14 -10.62
CA ASN A 497 26.06 -24.88 -11.88
C ASN A 497 24.82 -25.73 -12.26
N GLY A 498 23.77 -25.73 -11.43
CA GLY A 498 22.54 -26.50 -11.65
C GLY A 498 22.51 -27.88 -10.98
N GLU A 499 23.56 -28.29 -10.28
CA GLU A 499 23.59 -29.55 -9.53
C GLU A 499 22.66 -29.49 -8.32
N LEU A 500 21.73 -30.44 -8.21
CA LEU A 500 20.85 -30.59 -7.05
C LEU A 500 21.63 -31.17 -5.87
N VAL A 501 21.70 -30.43 -4.76
CA VAL A 501 22.40 -30.82 -3.52
C VAL A 501 21.44 -31.51 -2.56
N TYR A 502 20.24 -30.96 -2.41
CA TYR A 502 19.26 -31.40 -1.43
C TYR A 502 17.86 -31.16 -1.97
N SER A 503 16.94 -32.09 -1.68
CA SER A 503 15.52 -31.94 -2.01
C SER A 503 14.66 -32.59 -0.93
N LYS A 504 13.59 -31.91 -0.52
CA LYS A 504 12.61 -32.44 0.43
C LYS A 504 11.21 -31.94 0.09
N GLU A 505 10.26 -32.85 0.16
CA GLU A 505 8.86 -32.56 -0.07
C GLU A 505 8.10 -32.45 1.25
N PHE A 506 7.19 -31.48 1.32
CA PHE A 506 6.31 -31.27 2.45
C PHE A 506 4.86 -31.27 1.95
N LEU A 507 4.06 -32.20 2.45
CA LEU A 507 2.61 -32.16 2.28
C LEU A 507 2.07 -31.02 3.16
N ILE A 508 1.43 -30.05 2.54
CA ILE A 508 0.87 -28.89 3.25
C ILE A 508 -0.65 -28.87 3.17
N HIS A 509 -1.26 -28.45 4.28
CA HIS A 509 -2.66 -28.10 4.35
C HIS A 509 -2.78 -26.81 5.17
N VAL A 510 -3.05 -25.70 4.48
CA VAL A 510 -3.10 -24.37 5.08
C VAL A 510 -4.49 -23.82 4.90
N LYS A 511 -5.09 -23.35 6.00
CA LYS A 511 -6.43 -22.78 5.97
C LYS A 511 -6.49 -21.52 5.10
N GLY A 512 -7.68 -21.15 4.67
CA GLY A 512 -7.93 -19.81 4.12
C GLY A 512 -7.48 -18.72 5.09
N ASN A 513 -6.91 -17.64 4.54
CA ASN A 513 -6.45 -16.45 5.26
C ASN A 513 -5.53 -16.74 6.47
N ALA A 514 -4.51 -17.59 6.27
CA ALA A 514 -3.61 -18.03 7.33
C ALA A 514 -2.13 -17.98 6.93
N SER A 515 -1.26 -17.95 7.94
CA SER A 515 0.19 -18.14 7.80
C SER A 515 0.62 -19.25 8.75
N VAL A 516 1.45 -20.18 8.27
CA VAL A 516 1.89 -21.34 9.05
C VAL A 516 3.35 -21.67 8.75
N GLN A 517 4.14 -21.89 9.81
CA GLN A 517 5.47 -22.48 9.69
C GLN A 517 5.33 -24.00 9.50
N ILE A 518 5.87 -24.50 8.40
CA ILE A 518 5.76 -25.91 7.99
C ILE A 518 6.90 -26.75 8.57
N ALA A 519 8.11 -26.21 8.56
CA ALA A 519 9.31 -26.94 8.96
C ALA A 519 10.45 -25.99 9.35
N SER A 520 11.46 -26.56 10.03
CA SER A 520 12.77 -25.96 10.22
C SER A 520 13.83 -26.94 9.71
N LEU A 521 14.83 -26.44 8.99
CA LEU A 521 15.97 -27.20 8.49
C LEU A 521 17.25 -26.49 8.90
N THR A 522 18.29 -27.23 9.27
CA THR A 522 19.59 -26.62 9.58
C THR A 522 20.39 -26.38 8.30
N GLU A 523 21.30 -25.40 8.28
CA GLU A 523 22.22 -25.23 7.16
C GLU A 523 23.03 -26.50 6.90
N ALA A 524 23.52 -27.17 7.94
CA ALA A 524 24.28 -28.41 7.81
C ALA A 524 23.49 -29.52 7.09
N GLU A 525 22.20 -29.65 7.39
CA GLU A 525 21.30 -30.60 6.72
C GLU A 525 21.14 -30.27 5.23
N VAL A 526 20.87 -29.02 4.89
CA VAL A 526 20.52 -28.67 3.50
C VAL A 526 21.74 -28.48 2.60
N LEU A 527 22.90 -28.14 3.17
CA LEU A 527 24.14 -27.94 2.43
C LEU A 527 24.88 -29.24 2.11
N GLN A 528 24.72 -30.28 2.93
CA GLN A 528 25.40 -31.57 2.74
C GLN A 528 26.93 -31.41 2.54
N GLY A 529 27.54 -30.49 3.28
CA GLY A 529 28.97 -30.16 3.19
C GLY A 529 29.38 -29.18 2.07
N ASN A 530 28.44 -28.70 1.26
CA ASN A 530 28.71 -27.65 0.27
C ASN A 530 28.81 -26.25 0.93
N PRO A 531 29.64 -25.33 0.39
CA PRO A 531 29.68 -23.95 0.86
C PRO A 531 28.37 -23.20 0.58
N ALA A 532 27.86 -22.48 1.57
CA ALA A 532 26.60 -21.75 1.48
C ALA A 532 26.64 -20.61 0.45
N GLU A 533 27.82 -20.03 0.20
CA GLU A 533 28.05 -19.00 -0.80
C GLU A 533 28.07 -19.52 -2.25
N GLN A 534 27.91 -20.84 -2.47
CA GLN A 534 27.88 -21.47 -3.79
C GLN A 534 26.51 -22.07 -4.16
N VAL A 535 25.49 -21.86 -3.34
CA VAL A 535 24.17 -22.47 -3.51
C VAL A 535 23.04 -21.45 -3.56
N VAL A 536 21.92 -21.87 -4.14
CA VAL A 536 20.64 -21.19 -4.12
C VAL A 536 19.56 -22.16 -3.67
N VAL A 537 18.67 -21.68 -2.80
CA VAL A 537 17.47 -22.41 -2.39
C VAL A 537 16.32 -22.06 -3.34
N ARG A 538 15.55 -23.06 -3.74
CA ARG A 538 14.30 -22.90 -4.48
C ARG A 538 13.15 -23.52 -3.71
N LEU A 539 12.09 -22.75 -3.53
CA LEU A 539 10.78 -23.23 -3.08
C LEU A 539 9.86 -23.29 -4.29
N LYS A 540 9.19 -24.42 -4.52
CA LYS A 540 8.22 -24.57 -5.61
C LYS A 540 6.99 -25.36 -5.19
N SER A 541 5.88 -25.09 -5.88
CA SER A 541 4.65 -25.88 -5.80
C SER A 541 4.70 -27.02 -6.80
N LEU A 542 4.52 -28.26 -6.34
CA LEU A 542 4.45 -29.43 -7.22
C LEU A 542 3.23 -29.33 -8.16
N ASN A 543 2.11 -28.80 -7.66
CA ASN A 543 0.88 -28.63 -8.44
C ASN A 543 0.74 -27.24 -9.07
N LYS A 544 1.82 -26.43 -9.12
CA LYS A 544 1.85 -25.07 -9.69
C LYS A 544 0.78 -24.12 -9.13
N LYS A 545 0.43 -24.27 -7.84
CA LYS A 545 -0.51 -23.40 -7.12
C LYS A 545 0.12 -22.09 -6.64
N ALA A 546 1.44 -22.09 -6.47
CA ALA A 546 2.26 -20.95 -6.07
C ALA A 546 3.44 -20.81 -7.03
N GLU A 547 3.87 -19.56 -7.25
CA GLU A 547 5.07 -19.23 -8.02
C GLU A 547 6.35 -19.70 -7.29
N GLU A 548 7.40 -19.94 -8.07
CA GLU A 548 8.70 -20.31 -7.50
C GLU A 548 9.36 -19.11 -6.80
N ASN A 549 9.94 -19.37 -5.63
CA ASN A 549 10.66 -18.38 -4.84
C ASN A 549 12.09 -18.85 -4.55
N TYR A 550 13.06 -17.95 -4.69
CA TYR A 550 14.49 -18.25 -4.61
C TYR A 550 15.14 -17.49 -3.47
N TYR A 551 16.08 -18.11 -2.79
CA TYR A 551 16.80 -17.52 -1.66
C TYR A 551 18.28 -17.85 -1.73
N TYR A 552 19.10 -16.84 -1.42
CA TYR A 552 20.54 -17.02 -1.20
C TYR A 552 20.80 -17.07 0.30
N LEU A 553 21.68 -17.98 0.73
CA LEU A 553 21.99 -18.16 2.16
C LEU A 553 23.04 -17.17 2.67
N ARG A 554 23.67 -16.40 1.77
CA ARG A 554 24.66 -15.37 2.09
C ARG A 554 24.29 -14.06 1.42
N ASN A 555 24.91 -12.96 1.86
CA ASN A 555 24.74 -11.67 1.19
C ASN A 555 25.24 -11.76 -0.24
N HIS A 556 24.68 -10.96 -1.13
CA HIS A 556 25.02 -11.02 -2.55
C HIS A 556 26.53 -10.82 -2.81
N LYS A 557 27.18 -9.91 -2.07
CA LYS A 557 28.62 -9.64 -2.15
C LYS A 557 29.51 -10.83 -1.76
N ASP A 558 28.96 -11.77 -0.98
CA ASP A 558 29.68 -12.93 -0.47
C ASP A 558 29.49 -14.16 -1.38
N LEU A 559 28.58 -14.10 -2.37
CA LEU A 559 28.27 -15.21 -3.27
C LEU A 559 29.39 -15.44 -4.30
N GLN A 560 29.72 -16.70 -4.56
CA GLN A 560 30.66 -17.11 -5.60
C GLN A 560 29.93 -17.43 -6.91
N LEU A 561 29.25 -16.43 -7.47
CA LEU A 561 28.47 -16.58 -8.69
C LEU A 561 29.38 -16.85 -9.90
N PRO A 562 29.18 -17.94 -10.66
CA PRO A 562 29.92 -18.17 -11.90
C PRO A 562 29.49 -17.16 -12.98
N LYS A 563 30.37 -16.91 -13.95
CA LYS A 563 29.99 -16.13 -15.14
C LYS A 563 28.96 -16.91 -15.96
N ALA A 564 27.72 -16.43 -15.98
CA ALA A 564 26.66 -16.96 -16.83
C ALA A 564 26.87 -16.55 -18.29
N LYS A 565 26.45 -17.39 -19.24
CA LYS A 565 26.38 -17.06 -20.67
C LYS A 565 24.91 -17.03 -21.07
N LEU A 566 24.41 -15.85 -21.40
CA LEU A 566 23.03 -15.67 -21.86
C LEU A 566 23.01 -15.63 -23.39
N GLN A 567 22.13 -16.42 -24.00
CA GLN A 567 21.78 -16.29 -25.40
C GLN A 567 20.52 -15.43 -25.49
N VAL A 568 20.67 -14.22 -26.02
CA VAL A 568 19.56 -13.28 -26.21
C VAL A 568 19.19 -13.25 -27.69
N LYS A 569 17.95 -13.61 -27.99
CA LYS A 569 17.38 -13.51 -29.33
C LYS A 569 16.27 -12.47 -29.31
N VAL A 570 16.50 -11.35 -30.01
CA VAL A 570 15.50 -10.32 -30.22
C VAL A 570 14.72 -10.66 -31.48
N MET A 571 13.38 -10.63 -31.40
CA MET A 571 12.46 -10.86 -32.52
C MET A 571 11.60 -9.60 -32.72
N PRO A 572 12.13 -8.55 -33.39
CA PRO A 572 11.49 -7.25 -33.50
C PRO A 572 10.09 -7.31 -34.10
N GLU A 573 9.91 -8.13 -35.14
CA GLU A 573 8.63 -8.37 -35.81
C GLU A 573 7.54 -8.94 -34.90
N LYS A 574 7.92 -9.60 -33.79
CA LYS A 574 6.99 -10.13 -32.78
C LYS A 574 6.92 -9.26 -31.53
N GLN A 575 7.78 -8.25 -31.42
CA GLN A 575 8.02 -7.50 -30.18
C GLN A 575 8.38 -8.41 -28.98
N GLU A 576 9.15 -9.46 -29.25
CA GLU A 576 9.54 -10.47 -28.26
C GLU A 576 11.06 -10.48 -28.06
N VAL A 577 11.49 -10.73 -26.83
CA VAL A 577 12.88 -11.04 -26.49
C VAL A 577 12.90 -12.41 -25.83
N GLU A 578 13.65 -13.34 -26.42
CA GLU A 578 13.87 -14.67 -25.86
C GLU A 578 15.27 -14.71 -25.23
N ILE A 579 15.33 -15.11 -23.95
CA ILE A 579 16.58 -15.27 -23.20
C ILE A 579 16.73 -16.74 -22.83
N ARG A 580 17.86 -17.35 -23.21
CA ARG A 580 18.22 -18.73 -22.83
C ARG A 580 19.53 -18.71 -22.05
N THR A 581 19.61 -19.51 -20.99
CA THR A 581 20.81 -19.72 -20.16
C THR A 581 21.56 -20.97 -20.58
#